data_AF-A0A7Z0LRJ6-F1
#
_entry.id   AF-A0A7Z0LRJ6-F1
#
_cell.length_a   1.000
_cell.length_b   1.000
_cell.length_c   1.000
_cell.angle_alpha   90.00
_cell.angle_beta   90.00
_cell.angle_gamma   90.00
#
_symmetry.space_group_name_H-M   'P 1'
#
loop_
_entity.id
_entity.type
_entity.pdbx_description
1 polymer ?
#
loop_
_entity_poly.entity_id
_entity_poly.type
_entity_poly.pdbx_seq_one_letter_code
_entity_poly.pdbx_strand_id
1 'polypeptide(L)'
;MMTDDQVQVIDRVREYLRVQLSDFSKEKSEKMAVHYFIRNAGTRTVYPDGKGYSVNEVTGEHAAHLVKLAKEDRCAWEAAKKLAGILLKENRLECPELRLFAADVLLDKFPKPTTKSAWANISKDFPIALAVYMLERDAGIPPYRNDETEHRNNGLEIVARMVTGLGFSLNPRNCKGIWERWGDHIKYVKKEGPFYFLSDDNDLHFRKSNVPK
;
A
#
# COMPACT_ATOMS: atom_id res chain seq x y z
N MET A 1 -0.60 -12.46 -32.04
CA MET A 1 -2.00 -12.00 -31.99
C MET A 1 -2.48 -12.14 -30.55
N MET A 2 -3.13 -11.14 -29.97
CA MET A 2 -3.70 -11.24 -28.61
C MET A 2 -4.96 -12.10 -28.64
N THR A 3 -5.23 -12.84 -27.58
CA THR A 3 -6.50 -13.59 -27.43
C THR A 3 -7.62 -12.65 -26.95
N ASP A 4 -8.88 -13.02 -27.19
CA ASP A 4 -10.03 -12.23 -26.73
C ASP A 4 -10.02 -12.08 -25.19
N ASP A 5 -9.61 -13.13 -24.47
CA ASP A 5 -9.43 -13.09 -23.02
C ASP A 5 -8.37 -12.06 -22.58
N GLN A 6 -7.25 -11.99 -23.30
CA GLN A 6 -6.21 -10.99 -23.03
C GLN A 6 -6.72 -9.57 -23.26
N VAL A 7 -7.54 -9.35 -24.29
CA VAL A 7 -8.15 -8.05 -24.58
C VAL A 7 -9.09 -7.63 -23.45
N GLN A 8 -9.96 -8.54 -22.98
CA GLN A 8 -10.88 -8.26 -21.88
C GLN A 8 -10.15 -7.89 -20.58
N VAL A 9 -9.09 -8.62 -20.24
CA VAL A 9 -8.26 -8.31 -19.06
C VAL A 9 -7.58 -6.95 -19.21
N ILE A 10 -7.03 -6.64 -20.39
CA ILE A 10 -6.41 -5.34 -20.70
C ILE A 10 -7.41 -4.19 -20.51
N ASP A 11 -8.64 -4.33 -21.00
CA ASP A 11 -9.66 -3.30 -20.84
C ASP A 11 -10.09 -3.12 -19.37
N ARG A 12 -10.22 -4.22 -18.62
CA ARG A 12 -10.47 -4.17 -17.18
C ARG A 12 -9.35 -3.46 -16.42
N VAL A 13 -8.08 -3.75 -16.76
CA VAL A 13 -6.92 -3.10 -16.16
C VAL A 13 -6.89 -1.60 -16.49
N ARG A 14 -7.24 -1.23 -17.72
CA ARG A 14 -7.34 0.18 -18.14
C ARG A 14 -8.38 0.92 -17.30
N GLU A 15 -9.56 0.36 -17.13
CA GLU A 15 -10.64 0.95 -16.33
C GLU A 15 -10.25 1.04 -14.85
N TYR A 16 -9.63 0.00 -14.30
CA TYR A 16 -9.08 0.02 -12.94
C TYR A 16 -8.10 1.18 -12.74
N LEU A 17 -7.12 1.34 -13.65
CA LEU A 17 -6.15 2.43 -13.58
C LEU A 17 -6.82 3.80 -13.70
N ARG A 18 -7.82 3.94 -14.58
CA ARG A 18 -8.57 5.19 -14.74
C ARG A 18 -9.22 5.62 -13.41
N VAL A 19 -9.91 4.70 -12.74
CA VAL A 19 -10.59 4.96 -11.46
C VAL A 19 -9.60 5.21 -10.32
N GLN A 20 -8.52 4.43 -10.22
CA GLN A 20 -7.59 4.57 -9.11
C GLN A 20 -6.73 5.83 -9.22
N LEU A 21 -6.31 6.19 -10.44
CA LEU A 21 -5.43 7.34 -10.66
C LEU A 21 -6.18 8.67 -10.74
N SER A 22 -7.49 8.68 -10.99
CA SER A 22 -8.28 9.92 -10.98
C SER A 22 -8.36 10.59 -9.61
N ASP A 23 -8.20 9.81 -8.53
CA ASP A 23 -8.19 10.28 -7.14
C ASP A 23 -6.78 10.17 -6.52
N PHE A 24 -5.73 10.31 -7.35
CA PHE A 24 -4.37 10.38 -6.85
C PHE A 24 -4.11 11.72 -6.15
N SER A 25 -3.69 11.66 -4.89
CA SER A 25 -3.15 12.81 -4.16
C SER A 25 -1.99 12.41 -3.24
N LYS A 26 -1.14 13.39 -2.91
CA LYS A 26 -0.07 13.23 -1.91
C LYS A 26 -0.64 12.90 -0.53
N GLU A 27 -1.73 13.57 -0.14
CA GLU A 27 -2.41 13.31 1.13
C GLU A 27 -2.89 11.86 1.21
N LYS A 28 -3.51 11.35 0.14
CA LYS A 28 -3.93 9.94 0.07
C LYS A 28 -2.75 8.98 0.18
N SER A 29 -1.63 9.29 -0.48
CA SER A 29 -0.39 8.52 -0.33
C SER A 29 0.12 8.51 1.12
N GLU A 30 0.16 9.67 1.77
CA GLU A 30 0.60 9.78 3.17
C GLU A 30 -0.33 8.98 4.11
N LYS A 31 -1.66 9.09 3.93
CA LYS A 31 -2.64 8.30 4.69
C LYS A 31 -2.40 6.80 4.50
N MET A 32 -2.31 6.33 3.26
CA MET A 32 -2.05 4.92 2.94
C MET A 32 -0.74 4.42 3.57
N ALA A 33 0.33 5.22 3.51
CA ALA A 33 1.61 4.89 4.12
C ALA A 33 1.51 4.77 5.64
N VAL A 34 0.82 5.72 6.30
CA VAL A 34 0.58 5.69 7.75
C VAL A 34 -0.17 4.43 8.15
N HIS A 35 -1.26 4.08 7.44
CA HIS A 35 -2.04 2.87 7.72
C HIS A 35 -1.23 1.59 7.52
N TYR A 36 -0.40 1.55 6.47
CA TYR A 36 0.52 0.45 6.23
C TYR A 36 1.50 0.25 7.41
N PHE A 37 2.16 1.33 7.84
CA PHE A 37 3.11 1.28 8.95
C PHE A 37 2.46 0.87 10.28
N ILE A 38 1.29 1.42 10.60
CA ILE A 38 0.53 1.06 11.81
C ILE A 38 0.23 -0.44 11.83
N ARG A 39 -0.21 -1.00 10.69
CA ARG A 39 -0.56 -2.41 10.67
C ARG A 39 0.66 -3.33 10.75
N ASN A 40 1.77 -2.96 10.13
CA ASN A 40 3.02 -3.72 10.29
C ASN A 40 3.61 -3.61 11.69
N ALA A 41 3.19 -2.63 12.48
CA ALA A 41 3.50 -2.57 13.91
C ALA A 41 2.68 -3.57 14.74
N GLY A 42 1.78 -4.35 14.13
CA GLY A 42 1.06 -5.45 14.78
C GLY A 42 -0.45 -5.23 14.79
N THR A 43 -1.18 -6.25 14.34
CA THR A 43 -2.64 -6.33 14.43
C THR A 43 -3.07 -7.73 14.81
N ARG A 44 -4.19 -7.86 15.53
CA ARG A 44 -4.85 -9.14 15.78
C ARG A 44 -6.28 -9.13 15.26
N THR A 45 -6.74 -10.28 14.79
CA THR A 45 -8.12 -10.47 14.33
C THR A 45 -9.04 -10.73 15.53
N VAL A 46 -10.17 -10.04 15.55
CA VAL A 46 -11.27 -10.16 16.52
C VAL A 46 -12.58 -10.44 15.78
N TYR A 47 -13.36 -11.42 16.26
CA TYR A 47 -14.61 -11.91 15.63
C TYR A 47 -15.82 -11.75 16.58
N PRO A 48 -16.99 -11.33 16.07
CA PRO A 48 -17.18 -10.23 15.16
C PRO A 48 -17.91 -9.07 15.84
N ASP A 49 -17.88 -7.92 15.17
CA ASP A 49 -18.95 -6.94 15.31
C ASP A 49 -20.32 -7.64 15.18
N GLY A 50 -21.40 -7.03 15.64
CA GLY A 50 -22.74 -7.62 15.57
C GLY A 50 -23.26 -8.01 14.17
N LYS A 51 -22.41 -7.96 13.13
CA LYS A 51 -22.69 -8.27 11.72
C LYS A 51 -21.85 -9.43 11.15
N GLY A 52 -21.02 -10.09 11.95
CA GLY A 52 -20.30 -11.31 11.52
C GLY A 52 -18.98 -11.06 10.79
N TYR A 53 -18.47 -9.83 10.76
CA TYR A 53 -17.20 -9.52 10.09
C TYR A 53 -16.01 -9.64 11.04
N SER A 54 -14.91 -10.21 10.54
CA SER A 54 -13.61 -10.17 11.20
C SER A 54 -13.10 -8.73 11.22
N VAL A 55 -12.92 -8.15 12.41
CA VAL A 55 -12.30 -6.85 12.60
C VAL A 55 -10.84 -7.08 12.97
N ASN A 56 -9.91 -6.29 12.45
CA ASN A 56 -8.55 -6.28 12.98
C ASN A 56 -8.39 -5.07 13.88
N GLU A 57 -7.85 -5.29 15.07
CA GLU A 57 -7.43 -4.23 15.97
C GLU A 57 -5.91 -4.10 15.99
N VAL A 58 -5.42 -2.89 16.27
CA VAL A 58 -3.99 -2.61 16.38
C VAL A 58 -3.47 -3.06 17.75
N THR A 59 -2.31 -3.71 17.77
CA THR A 59 -1.70 -4.20 19.01
C THR A 59 -0.41 -3.47 19.36
N GLY A 60 0.35 -3.03 18.36
CA GLY A 60 1.68 -2.46 18.57
C GLY A 60 2.75 -3.48 18.99
N GLU A 61 2.51 -4.78 18.78
CA GLU A 61 3.44 -5.88 19.10
C GLU A 61 4.84 -5.70 18.47
N HIS A 62 4.90 -5.06 17.30
CA HIS A 62 6.14 -4.77 16.56
C HIS A 62 6.43 -3.26 16.52
N ALA A 63 5.88 -2.47 17.45
CA ALA A 63 6.03 -1.02 17.46
C ALA A 63 7.48 -0.54 17.63
N ALA A 64 8.37 -1.33 18.24
CA ALA A 64 9.80 -1.00 18.33
C ALA A 64 10.43 -0.81 16.94
N HIS A 65 10.06 -1.65 15.96
CA HIS A 65 10.52 -1.50 14.58
C HIS A 65 9.97 -0.21 13.93
N LEU A 66 8.69 0.10 14.18
CA LEU A 66 8.08 1.33 13.69
C LEU A 66 8.77 2.57 14.26
N VAL A 67 9.11 2.59 15.55
CA VAL A 67 9.85 3.70 16.19
C VAL A 67 11.25 3.85 15.59
N LYS A 68 11.91 2.75 15.24
CA LYS A 68 13.20 2.81 14.53
C LYS A 68 13.04 3.51 13.16
N LEU A 69 12.01 3.14 12.39
CA LEU A 69 11.72 3.77 11.09
C LEU A 69 11.33 5.24 11.23
N ALA A 70 10.62 5.61 12.30
CA ALA A 70 10.18 6.98 12.57
C ALA A 70 11.32 8.01 12.69
N LYS A 71 12.56 7.55 12.91
CA LYS A 71 13.75 8.42 12.90
C LYS A 71 14.09 8.95 11.52
N GLU A 72 13.73 8.22 10.47
CA GLU A 72 14.20 8.45 9.10
C GLU A 72 13.06 8.68 8.10
N ASP A 73 11.86 8.19 8.39
CA ASP A 73 10.69 8.29 7.52
C ASP A 73 9.56 9.09 8.17
N ARG A 74 9.14 10.15 7.46
CA ARG A 74 8.07 11.05 7.89
C ARG A 74 6.72 10.37 8.09
N CYS A 75 6.35 9.41 7.25
CA CYS A 75 5.10 8.66 7.36
C CYS A 75 5.18 7.63 8.50
N ALA A 76 6.34 7.01 8.72
CA ALA A 76 6.56 6.15 9.88
C ALA A 76 6.46 6.93 11.19
N TRP A 77 6.96 8.18 11.22
CA TRP A 77 6.81 9.07 12.38
C TRP A 77 5.33 9.38 12.69
N GLU A 78 4.55 9.73 11.67
CA GLU A 78 3.10 9.96 11.83
C GLU A 78 2.36 8.69 12.27
N ALA A 79 2.75 7.52 11.73
CA ALA A 79 2.22 6.24 12.14
C ALA A 79 2.54 5.91 13.61
N ALA A 80 3.77 6.12 14.06
CA ALA A 80 4.17 5.92 15.44
C ALA A 80 3.37 6.83 16.39
N LYS A 81 3.23 8.11 16.03
CA LYS A 81 2.44 9.08 16.80
C LYS A 81 0.96 8.68 16.88
N LYS A 82 0.36 8.31 15.75
CA LYS A 82 -1.05 7.87 15.69
C LYS A 82 -1.26 6.59 16.50
N LEU A 83 -0.40 5.58 16.34
CA LEU A 83 -0.46 4.32 17.08
C LEU A 83 -0.31 4.54 18.60
N ALA A 84 0.67 5.34 19.02
CA ALA A 84 0.85 5.69 20.43
C ALA A 84 -0.40 6.36 21.01
N GLY A 85 -1.00 7.31 20.28
CA GLY A 85 -2.24 7.98 20.70
C GLY A 85 -3.42 7.01 20.88
N ILE A 86 -3.56 6.01 20.01
CA ILE A 86 -4.62 4.99 20.11
C ILE A 86 -4.39 4.12 21.35
N LEU A 87 -3.20 3.53 21.48
CA LEU A 87 -2.88 2.62 22.57
C LEU A 87 -2.87 3.34 23.93
N LEU A 88 -2.51 4.63 23.99
CA LEU A 88 -2.65 5.44 25.20
C LEU A 88 -4.11 5.61 25.61
N LYS A 89 -5.00 5.94 24.67
CA LYS A 89 -6.43 6.11 24.95
C LYS A 89 -7.07 4.83 25.49
N GLU A 90 -6.59 3.67 25.02
CA GLU A 90 -7.08 2.36 25.47
C GLU A 90 -6.35 1.82 26.72
N ASN A 91 -5.39 2.56 27.28
CA ASN A 91 -4.51 2.10 28.36
C ASN A 91 -3.77 0.78 28.04
N ARG A 92 -3.33 0.65 26.78
CA ARG A 92 -2.67 -0.54 26.21
C ARG A 92 -1.27 -0.25 25.67
N LEU A 93 -0.67 0.90 26.03
CA LEU A 93 0.67 1.25 25.55
C LEU A 93 1.76 0.49 26.31
N GLU A 94 1.97 -0.76 25.93
CA GLU A 94 2.91 -1.69 26.59
C GLU A 94 4.34 -1.57 26.07
N CYS A 95 4.53 -1.33 24.75
CA CYS A 95 5.85 -1.25 24.11
C CYS A 95 6.70 -0.08 24.69
N PRO A 96 7.85 -0.38 25.34
CA PRO A 96 8.69 0.65 25.96
C PRO A 96 9.20 1.71 24.97
N GLU A 97 9.63 1.30 23.77
CA GLU A 97 10.13 2.19 22.74
C GLU A 97 9.06 3.17 22.26
N LEU A 98 7.83 2.68 22.06
CA LEU A 98 6.71 3.51 21.65
C LEU A 98 6.28 4.47 22.77
N ARG A 99 6.41 4.06 24.04
CA ARG A 99 6.17 4.91 25.22
C ARG A 99 7.19 6.03 25.35
N LEU A 100 8.48 5.72 25.19
CA LEU A 100 9.55 6.72 25.17
C LEU A 100 9.39 7.68 24.00
N PHE A 101 9.11 7.15 22.81
CA PHE A 101 8.81 7.98 21.63
C PHE A 101 7.65 8.95 21.91
N ALA A 102 6.54 8.47 22.49
CA ALA A 102 5.39 9.32 22.80
C ALA A 102 5.74 10.43 23.80
N ALA A 103 6.52 10.09 24.85
CA ALA A 103 7.01 11.06 25.82
C ALA A 103 7.95 12.10 25.17
N ASP A 104 8.90 11.65 24.34
CA ASP A 104 9.84 12.55 23.67
C ASP A 104 9.16 13.46 22.65
N VAL A 105 8.10 13.00 21.97
CA VAL A 105 7.27 13.86 21.10
C VAL A 105 6.55 14.94 21.91
N LEU A 106 6.01 14.61 23.09
CA LEU A 106 5.35 15.59 23.98
C LEU A 106 6.32 16.60 24.59
N LEU A 107 7.58 16.21 24.75
CA LEU A 107 8.66 17.05 25.27
C LEU A 107 9.43 17.78 24.15
N ASP A 108 8.96 17.71 22.90
CA ASP A 108 9.63 18.26 21.72
C ASP A 108 11.09 17.77 21.51
N LYS A 109 11.43 16.59 22.05
CA LYS A 109 12.76 15.96 21.94
C LYS A 109 12.91 15.05 20.73
N PHE A 110 11.80 14.65 20.10
CA PHE A 110 11.79 13.80 18.91
C PHE A 110 11.10 14.51 17.73
N PRO A 111 11.83 15.38 17.00
CA PRO A 111 11.25 16.14 15.90
C PRO A 111 10.85 15.23 14.74
N LYS A 112 9.82 15.65 14.01
CA LYS A 112 9.39 14.97 12.78
C LYS A 112 10.48 15.07 11.70
N PRO A 113 10.86 13.96 11.05
CA PRO A 113 11.83 14.00 9.95
C PRO A 113 11.38 14.91 8.80
N THR A 114 12.35 15.61 8.20
CA THR A 114 12.14 16.47 7.01
C THR A 114 12.30 15.70 5.69
N THR A 115 12.88 14.50 5.75
CA THR A 115 13.08 13.60 4.62
C THR A 115 11.74 13.17 4.01
N LYS A 116 11.71 13.05 2.67
CA LYS A 116 10.55 12.51 1.98
C LYS A 116 10.43 11.01 2.27
N SER A 117 9.21 10.55 2.53
CA SER A 117 8.95 9.12 2.70
C SER A 117 9.14 8.36 1.39
N ALA A 118 9.69 7.15 1.45
CA ALA A 118 9.73 6.23 0.31
C ALA A 118 8.31 5.85 -0.18
N TRP A 119 7.30 6.08 0.66
CA TRP A 119 5.89 5.79 0.45
C TRP A 119 5.10 6.99 -0.08
N ALA A 120 5.77 8.12 -0.37
CA ALA A 120 5.12 9.38 -0.73
C ALA A 120 4.26 9.34 -2.02
N ASN A 121 4.41 8.29 -2.84
CA ASN A 121 3.63 8.08 -4.06
C ASN A 121 2.83 6.77 -4.05
N ILE A 122 2.65 6.11 -2.90
CA ILE A 122 2.01 4.78 -2.85
C ILE A 122 0.61 4.77 -3.49
N SER A 123 -0.18 5.86 -3.36
CA SER A 123 -1.51 5.94 -3.96
C SER A 123 -1.51 5.93 -5.49
N LYS A 124 -0.36 6.17 -6.12
CA LYS A 124 -0.12 6.03 -7.57
C LYS A 124 0.64 4.75 -7.90
N ASP A 125 1.74 4.51 -7.21
CA ASP A 125 2.67 3.42 -7.52
C ASP A 125 2.04 2.04 -7.26
N PHE A 126 1.22 1.91 -6.21
CA PHE A 126 0.57 0.64 -5.87
C PHE A 126 -0.46 0.20 -6.92
N PRO A 127 -1.42 1.04 -7.38
CA PRO A 127 -2.28 0.70 -8.50
C PRO A 127 -1.53 0.32 -9.78
N ILE A 128 -0.44 1.01 -10.10
CA ILE A 128 0.39 0.70 -11.28
C ILE A 128 0.99 -0.70 -11.16
N ALA A 129 1.62 -1.02 -10.03
CA ALA A 129 2.17 -2.35 -9.84
C ALA A 129 1.07 -3.43 -9.78
N LEU A 130 -0.10 -3.12 -9.22
CA LEU A 130 -1.22 -4.08 -9.18
C LEU A 130 -1.76 -4.36 -10.59
N ALA A 131 -1.81 -3.36 -11.46
CA ALA A 131 -2.17 -3.53 -12.86
C ALA A 131 -1.20 -4.48 -13.59
N VAL A 132 0.11 -4.39 -13.32
CA VAL A 132 1.11 -5.32 -13.88
C VAL A 132 0.84 -6.74 -13.38
N TYR A 133 0.57 -6.91 -12.08
CA TYR A 133 0.21 -8.22 -11.51
C TYR A 133 -1.08 -8.80 -12.11
N MET A 134 -2.10 -7.98 -12.38
CA MET A 134 -3.32 -8.43 -13.04
C MET A 134 -3.04 -8.93 -14.46
N LEU A 135 -2.18 -8.26 -15.24
CA LEU A 135 -1.78 -8.75 -16.56
C LEU A 135 -1.00 -10.08 -16.48
N GLU A 136 -0.08 -10.20 -15.51
CA GLU A 136 0.69 -11.43 -15.26
C GLU A 136 -0.25 -12.61 -14.94
N ARG A 137 -1.15 -12.41 -13.98
CA ARG A 137 -1.97 -13.48 -13.41
C ARG A 137 -3.19 -13.82 -14.25
N ASP A 138 -3.87 -12.82 -14.83
CA ASP A 138 -5.16 -13.01 -15.51
C ASP A 138 -5.03 -13.19 -17.02
N ALA A 139 -3.99 -12.60 -17.62
CA ALA A 139 -3.77 -12.63 -19.07
C ALA A 139 -2.53 -13.44 -19.49
N GLY A 140 -1.77 -13.96 -18.52
CA GLY A 140 -0.51 -14.67 -18.78
C GLY A 140 0.55 -13.79 -19.42
N ILE A 141 0.47 -12.47 -19.24
CA ILE A 141 1.40 -11.50 -19.85
C ILE A 141 2.49 -11.18 -18.81
N PRO A 142 3.73 -11.66 -19.00
CA PRO A 142 4.77 -11.48 -18.00
C PRO A 142 5.13 -9.99 -17.83
N PRO A 143 5.59 -9.57 -16.63
CA PRO A 143 6.04 -8.21 -16.40
C PRO A 143 7.22 -7.81 -17.31
N TYR A 144 8.17 -8.72 -17.49
CA TYR A 144 9.40 -8.49 -18.27
C TYR A 144 9.33 -9.18 -19.63
N ARG A 145 10.14 -8.70 -20.59
CA ARG A 145 10.43 -9.51 -21.79
C ARG A 145 11.30 -10.71 -21.39
N ASN A 146 11.08 -11.82 -22.05
CA ASN A 146 11.91 -13.02 -22.04
C ASN A 146 12.04 -13.53 -23.49
N ASP A 147 12.83 -14.58 -23.72
CA ASP A 147 13.07 -15.15 -25.06
C ASP A 147 11.76 -15.55 -25.77
N GLU A 148 10.73 -15.96 -25.00
CA GLU A 148 9.40 -16.32 -25.52
C GLU A 148 8.52 -15.11 -25.89
N THR A 149 8.84 -13.92 -25.38
CA THR A 149 8.04 -12.68 -25.54
C THR A 149 8.81 -11.53 -26.19
N GLU A 150 10.00 -11.79 -26.74
CA GLU A 150 10.89 -10.78 -27.34
C GLU A 150 10.21 -9.88 -28.39
N HIS A 151 9.23 -10.45 -29.11
CA HIS A 151 8.45 -9.76 -30.15
C HIS A 151 7.08 -9.25 -29.70
N ARG A 152 6.76 -9.30 -28.40
CA ARG A 152 5.48 -8.86 -27.85
C ARG A 152 5.69 -7.80 -26.76
N ASN A 153 4.69 -6.95 -26.57
CA ASN A 153 4.72 -5.99 -25.47
C ASN A 153 4.55 -6.75 -24.15
N ASN A 154 5.45 -6.53 -23.19
CA ASN A 154 5.33 -7.05 -21.83
C ASN A 154 4.33 -6.23 -20.99
N GLY A 155 4.01 -6.74 -19.80
CA GLY A 155 3.07 -6.09 -18.88
C GLY A 155 3.48 -4.66 -18.50
N LEU A 156 4.77 -4.40 -18.29
CA LEU A 156 5.28 -3.06 -17.93
C LEU A 156 5.08 -2.04 -19.07
N GLU A 157 5.28 -2.44 -20.32
CA GLU A 157 5.08 -1.59 -21.51
C GLU A 157 3.60 -1.32 -21.79
N ILE A 158 2.74 -2.30 -21.52
CA ILE A 158 1.28 -2.15 -21.63
C ILE A 158 0.79 -1.15 -20.57
N VAL A 159 1.16 -1.36 -19.30
CA VAL A 159 0.75 -0.48 -18.20
C VAL A 159 1.31 0.93 -18.37
N ALA A 160 2.57 1.09 -18.74
CA ALA A 160 3.17 2.41 -18.99
C ALA A 160 2.40 3.21 -20.04
N ARG A 161 1.97 2.58 -21.13
CA ARG A 161 1.14 3.22 -22.17
C ARG A 161 -0.25 3.56 -21.68
N MET A 162 -0.90 2.68 -20.92
CA MET A 162 -2.22 2.97 -20.32
C MET A 162 -2.15 4.19 -19.41
N VAL A 163 -1.17 4.24 -18.51
CA VAL A 163 -0.98 5.35 -17.57
C VAL A 163 -0.66 6.65 -18.32
N THR A 164 0.17 6.58 -19.36
CA THR A 164 0.46 7.73 -20.23
C THR A 164 -0.80 8.23 -20.96
N GLY A 165 -1.65 7.31 -21.43
CA GLY A 165 -2.94 7.66 -22.04
C GLY A 165 -3.93 8.33 -21.08
N LEU A 166 -3.75 8.14 -19.76
CA LEU A 166 -4.51 8.83 -18.71
C LEU A 166 -3.91 10.20 -18.34
N GLY A 167 -2.87 10.67 -19.03
CA GLY A 167 -2.24 11.97 -18.80
C GLY A 167 -1.06 11.96 -17.80
N PHE A 168 -0.67 10.79 -17.28
CA PHE A 168 0.47 10.67 -16.37
C PHE A 168 1.74 10.26 -17.11
N SER A 169 2.80 11.05 -17.02
CA SER A 169 4.09 10.67 -17.62
C SER A 169 4.70 9.46 -16.92
N LEU A 170 4.59 8.28 -17.56
CA LEU A 170 5.17 7.02 -17.09
C LEU A 170 5.80 6.25 -18.24
N ASN A 171 7.12 6.16 -18.24
CA ASN A 171 7.86 5.30 -19.18
C ASN A 171 8.05 3.87 -18.62
N PRO A 172 8.36 2.87 -19.48
CA PRO A 172 8.56 1.49 -19.03
C PRO A 172 9.66 1.32 -17.98
N ARG A 173 10.73 2.13 -18.02
CA ARG A 173 11.81 2.08 -17.04
C ARG A 173 11.33 2.50 -15.64
N ASN A 174 10.51 3.54 -15.55
CA ASN A 174 9.92 3.98 -14.29
C ASN A 174 8.88 2.97 -13.80
N CYS A 175 8.10 2.38 -14.72
CA CYS A 175 7.17 1.31 -14.39
C CYS A 175 7.90 0.08 -13.82
N LYS A 176 9.07 -0.27 -14.37
CA LYS A 176 9.95 -1.32 -13.84
C LYS A 176 10.38 -1.02 -12.41
N GLY A 177 10.85 0.20 -12.13
CA GLY A 177 11.24 0.59 -10.76
C GLY A 177 10.09 0.58 -9.76
N ILE A 178 8.86 0.86 -10.21
CA ILE A 178 7.64 0.70 -9.41
C ILE A 178 7.38 -0.78 -9.13
N TRP A 179 7.45 -1.63 -10.15
CA TRP A 179 7.25 -3.08 -10.00
C TRP A 179 8.29 -3.74 -9.09
N GLU A 180 9.57 -3.40 -9.22
CA GLU A 180 10.63 -3.92 -8.35
C GLU A 180 10.45 -3.52 -6.88
N ARG A 181 9.84 -2.35 -6.63
CA ARG A 181 9.55 -1.89 -5.27
C ARG A 181 8.31 -2.55 -4.66
N TRP A 182 7.27 -2.79 -5.46
CA TRP A 182 5.93 -3.14 -4.97
C TRP A 182 5.44 -4.53 -5.35
N GLY A 183 6.06 -5.19 -6.33
CA GLY A 183 5.59 -6.45 -6.91
C GLY A 183 5.48 -7.57 -5.88
N ASP A 184 6.52 -7.76 -5.06
CA ASP A 184 6.51 -8.75 -3.99
C ASP A 184 5.45 -8.43 -2.92
N HIS A 185 5.32 -7.14 -2.57
CA HIS A 185 4.30 -6.69 -1.63
C HIS A 185 2.88 -6.96 -2.17
N ILE A 186 2.61 -6.74 -3.45
CA ILE A 186 1.32 -7.04 -4.07
C ILE A 186 1.02 -8.53 -4.06
N LYS A 187 2.02 -9.37 -4.40
CA LYS A 187 1.89 -10.84 -4.36
C LYS A 187 1.53 -11.30 -2.94
N TYR A 188 2.17 -10.72 -1.93
CA TYR A 188 1.85 -10.96 -0.53
C TYR A 188 0.43 -10.48 -0.15
N VAL A 189 0.07 -9.24 -0.47
CA VAL A 189 -1.25 -8.65 -0.14
C VAL A 189 -2.39 -9.37 -0.86
N LYS A 190 -2.19 -9.89 -2.07
CA LYS A 190 -3.21 -10.68 -2.76
C LYS A 190 -3.41 -12.07 -2.14
N LYS A 191 -2.36 -12.64 -1.54
CA LYS A 191 -2.44 -13.92 -0.80
C LYS A 191 -3.14 -13.75 0.54
N GLU A 192 -2.78 -12.72 1.29
CA GLU A 192 -3.29 -12.50 2.65
C GLU A 192 -4.60 -11.69 2.68
N GLY A 193 -4.86 -10.86 1.66
CA GLY A 193 -5.96 -9.89 1.53
C GLY A 193 -5.45 -8.43 1.61
N PRO A 194 -6.13 -7.41 1.04
CA PRO A 194 -5.80 -6.03 1.37
C PRO A 194 -6.49 -5.65 2.66
N PHE A 195 -5.71 -5.14 3.59
CA PHE A 195 -6.29 -4.65 4.83
C PHE A 195 -5.64 -3.34 5.23
N TYR A 196 -5.30 -2.48 4.26
CA TYR A 196 -4.71 -1.16 4.53
C TYR A 196 -5.34 -0.02 3.71
N PHE A 197 -6.32 -0.31 2.84
CA PHE A 197 -6.89 0.66 1.88
C PHE A 197 -8.36 1.00 2.13
N LEU A 198 -8.95 0.45 3.19
CA LEU A 198 -10.30 0.75 3.63
C LEU A 198 -10.24 1.25 5.07
N SER A 199 -10.06 2.55 5.26
CA SER A 199 -10.58 3.18 6.46
C SER A 199 -10.87 4.63 6.13
N ASP A 200 -12.15 4.98 6.25
CA ASP A 200 -12.55 6.37 6.50
C ASP A 200 -11.79 6.90 7.72
N ASP A 201 -11.60 8.22 7.76
CA ASP A 201 -10.58 8.93 8.53
C ASP A 201 -10.52 8.66 10.06
N ASN A 202 -11.47 7.90 10.63
CA ASN A 202 -11.58 7.68 12.08
C ASN A 202 -11.68 6.22 12.57
N ASP A 203 -11.87 5.22 11.69
CA ASP A 203 -12.02 3.82 12.11
C ASP A 203 -10.87 2.97 11.59
N LEU A 204 -9.86 2.69 12.43
CA LEU A 204 -8.78 1.74 12.14
C LEU A 204 -9.25 0.26 12.15
N HIS A 205 -10.52 0.03 11.86
CA HIS A 205 -11.08 -1.28 11.63
C HIS A 205 -10.75 -1.72 10.21
N PHE A 206 -9.62 -2.42 10.06
CA PHE A 206 -9.22 -2.95 8.77
C PHE A 206 -10.14 -4.11 8.38
N ARG A 207 -11.12 -3.83 7.52
CA ARG A 207 -11.99 -4.86 6.92
C ARG A 207 -11.22 -5.61 5.84
N LYS A 208 -11.35 -6.94 5.78
CA LYS A 208 -10.97 -7.70 4.58
C LYS A 208 -11.84 -7.17 3.43
N SER A 209 -11.23 -6.49 2.45
CA SER A 209 -11.96 -6.06 1.26
C SER A 209 -12.19 -7.24 0.33
N ASN A 210 -13.37 -7.26 -0.30
CA ASN A 210 -13.59 -8.00 -1.53
C ASN A 210 -12.80 -7.30 -2.65
N VAL A 211 -11.51 -7.57 -2.77
CA VAL A 211 -10.84 -7.28 -4.04
C VAL A 211 -11.40 -8.25 -5.06
N PRO A 212 -11.68 -7.80 -6.29
CA PRO A 212 -11.94 -8.72 -7.39
C PRO A 212 -10.88 -9.83 -7.38
N LYS A 213 -11.37 -11.06 -7.24
CA LYS A 213 -10.58 -12.28 -7.42
C LYS A 213 -10.19 -12.44 -8.87
#